data_AF-A0A4Y9U373-F1
#
_entry.id   AF-A0A4Y9U373-F1
#
_cell.length_a   1.000
_cell.length_b   1.000
_cell.length_c   1.000
_cell.angle_alpha   90.00
_cell.angle_beta   90.00
_cell.angle_gamma   90.00
#
_symmetry.space_group_name_H-M   'P 1'
#
loop_
_entity.id
_entity.type
_entity.pdbx_description
1 polymer ?
#
loop_
_entity_poly.entity_id
_entity_poly.type
_entity_poly.pdbx_seq_one_letter_code
_entity_poly.pdbx_strand_id
1 'polypeptide(L)'
;MNEKAPEWLEAYAIARDEIWEKDPHFKGFLAALQELNKETDRGVALVATSFLDKLLMDTLAAFFIENASAKALLSGFNAPFGSFSTRIAGCLAMGLITDHVVQQCDSLRKVRKRFAHEVEMNFSTDSVKALCNNLLVPERDKDGDARRKFMSGAMMTLIALLNRPHEVGKRRLTPGEWKSSLASA
;
A
#
# COMPACT_ATOMS: atom_id res chain seq x y z
N MET A 1 2.61 -34.68 3.78
CA MET A 1 3.88 -34.15 3.24
C MET A 1 4.11 -32.80 3.86
N ASN A 2 5.23 -32.64 4.58
CA ASN A 2 5.56 -31.42 5.30
C ASN A 2 6.27 -30.48 4.32
N GLU A 3 5.51 -29.65 3.60
CA GLU A 3 6.10 -28.60 2.76
C GLU A 3 6.70 -27.54 3.68
N LYS A 4 8.04 -27.46 3.69
CA LYS A 4 8.74 -26.37 4.37
C LYS A 4 8.24 -25.05 3.80
N ALA A 5 7.98 -24.11 4.70
CA ALA A 5 7.64 -22.75 4.32
C ALA A 5 8.70 -22.22 3.34
N PRO A 6 8.30 -21.49 2.28
CA PRO A 6 9.27 -20.90 1.35
C PRO A 6 10.32 -20.07 2.08
N GLU A 7 11.58 -20.07 1.62
CA GLU A 7 12.69 -19.34 2.28
C GLU A 7 12.38 -17.86 2.52
N TRP A 8 11.62 -17.22 1.62
CA TRP A 8 11.20 -15.83 1.79
C TRP A 8 10.21 -15.64 2.96
N LEU A 9 9.48 -16.69 3.34
CA LEU A 9 8.49 -16.72 4.41
C LEU A 9 9.16 -16.92 5.78
N GLU A 10 10.24 -17.71 5.82
CA GLU A 10 11.14 -17.81 6.99
C GLU A 10 11.98 -16.54 7.16
N ALA A 11 12.56 -16.01 6.08
CA ALA A 11 13.25 -14.72 6.09
C ALA A 11 12.31 -13.57 6.51
N TYR A 12 11.03 -13.62 6.10
CA TYR A 12 10.00 -12.72 6.57
C TYR A 12 9.70 -12.90 8.07
N ALA A 13 9.61 -14.13 8.58
CA ALA A 13 9.40 -14.35 10.01
C ALA A 13 10.56 -13.81 10.86
N ILE A 14 11.80 -13.99 10.40
CA ILE A 14 13.00 -13.47 11.05
C ILE A 14 13.06 -11.94 10.98
N ALA A 15 12.84 -11.34 9.80
CA ALA A 15 12.80 -9.89 9.65
C ALA A 15 11.63 -9.25 10.41
N ARG A 16 10.46 -9.91 10.44
CA ARG A 16 9.32 -9.55 11.29
C ARG A 16 9.76 -9.54 12.74
N ASP A 17 10.44 -10.56 13.24
CA ASP A 17 10.81 -10.69 14.65
C ASP A 17 11.92 -9.70 15.07
N GLU A 18 12.85 -9.35 14.18
CA GLU A 18 13.82 -8.27 14.43
C GLU A 18 13.19 -6.87 14.39
N ILE A 19 12.23 -6.63 13.48
CA ILE A 19 11.44 -5.39 13.41
C ILE A 19 10.48 -5.30 14.61
N TRP A 20 9.95 -6.43 15.07
CA TRP A 20 9.01 -6.59 16.20
C TRP A 20 9.59 -6.11 17.53
N GLU A 21 10.89 -6.31 17.75
CA GLU A 21 11.56 -5.80 18.94
C GLU A 21 11.91 -4.31 18.87
N LYS A 22 12.03 -3.74 17.66
CA LYS A 22 12.60 -2.41 17.45
C LYS A 22 11.60 -1.32 17.04
N ASP A 23 10.40 -1.68 16.56
CA ASP A 23 9.40 -0.71 16.09
C ASP A 23 8.00 -0.89 16.72
N PRO A 24 7.64 -0.05 17.71
CA PRO A 24 6.31 -0.01 18.31
C PRO A 24 5.17 0.24 17.31
N HIS A 25 5.44 0.91 16.18
CA HIS A 25 4.45 1.23 15.16
C HIS A 25 4.04 0.01 14.33
N PHE A 26 4.97 -0.92 14.07
CA PHE A 26 4.69 -2.17 13.35
C PHE A 26 3.79 -3.11 14.16
N LYS A 27 3.99 -3.18 15.48
CA LYS A 27 3.15 -3.97 16.40
C LYS A 27 1.72 -3.42 16.47
N GLY A 28 1.57 -2.09 16.55
CA GLY A 28 0.26 -1.44 16.49
C GLY A 28 -0.45 -1.66 15.14
N PHE A 29 0.32 -1.63 14.05
CA PHE A 29 -0.19 -1.90 12.70
C PHE A 29 -0.70 -3.34 12.55
N LEU A 30 0.06 -4.35 12.97
CA LEU A 30 -0.40 -5.75 12.93
C LEU A 30 -1.60 -6.01 13.83
N ALA A 31 -1.65 -5.40 15.02
CA ALA A 31 -2.83 -5.47 15.90
C ALA A 31 -4.06 -4.87 15.21
N ALA A 32 -3.92 -3.71 14.57
CA ALA A 32 -5.01 -3.11 13.78
C ALA A 32 -5.44 -4.02 12.62
N LEU A 33 -4.51 -4.73 11.98
CA LEU A 33 -4.82 -5.69 10.93
C LEU A 33 -5.48 -6.98 11.44
N GLN A 34 -5.21 -7.41 12.67
CA GLN A 34 -5.93 -8.53 13.29
C GLN A 34 -7.38 -8.16 13.59
N GLU A 35 -7.62 -6.92 14.01
CA GLU A 35 -8.96 -6.39 14.26
C GLU A 35 -9.79 -6.25 12.97
N LEU A 36 -9.15 -6.11 11.79
CA LEU A 36 -9.86 -6.11 10.49
C LEU A 36 -10.70 -7.38 10.29
N ASN A 37 -10.33 -8.53 10.85
CA ASN A 37 -11.15 -9.73 10.71
C ASN A 37 -12.55 -9.54 11.30
N LYS A 38 -12.68 -8.73 12.36
CA LYS A 38 -13.93 -8.46 13.07
C LYS A 38 -14.74 -7.31 12.44
N GLU A 39 -14.15 -6.60 11.48
CA GLU A 39 -14.81 -5.50 10.79
C GLU A 39 -15.88 -5.97 9.80
N THR A 40 -16.84 -5.07 9.56
CA THR A 40 -17.82 -5.22 8.48
C THR A 40 -17.11 -5.25 7.11
N ASP A 41 -17.77 -5.79 6.08
CA ASP A 41 -17.22 -5.80 4.71
C ASP A 41 -16.77 -4.41 4.24
N ARG A 42 -17.58 -3.39 4.52
CA ARG A 42 -17.25 -1.99 4.25
C ARG A 42 -16.06 -1.53 5.09
N GLY A 43 -16.06 -1.84 6.39
CA GLY A 43 -14.96 -1.48 7.31
C GLY A 43 -13.63 -2.03 6.81
N VAL A 44 -13.58 -3.33 6.50
CA VAL A 44 -12.39 -3.99 5.93
C VAL A 44 -11.90 -3.29 4.67
N ALA A 45 -12.80 -3.03 3.71
CA ALA A 45 -12.44 -2.42 2.45
C ALA A 45 -11.87 -1.00 2.63
N LEU A 46 -12.49 -0.18 3.49
CA LEU A 46 -12.07 1.20 3.73
C LEU A 46 -10.76 1.28 4.52
N VAL A 47 -10.63 0.50 5.60
CA VAL A 47 -9.48 0.58 6.49
C VAL A 47 -8.22 0.03 5.80
N ALA A 48 -8.28 -1.17 5.21
CA ALA A 48 -7.12 -1.78 4.56
C ALA A 48 -6.55 -0.90 3.43
N THR A 49 -7.43 -0.29 2.64
CA THR A 49 -7.02 0.60 1.55
C THR A 49 -6.56 1.97 2.01
N SER A 50 -7.07 2.47 3.14
CA SER A 50 -6.57 3.71 3.76
C SER A 50 -5.12 3.54 4.23
N PHE A 51 -4.77 2.36 4.77
CA PHE A 51 -3.39 2.04 5.12
C PHE A 51 -2.48 1.97 3.89
N LEU A 52 -2.91 1.31 2.81
CA LEU A 52 -2.14 1.28 1.55
C LEU A 52 -1.91 2.68 0.98
N ASP A 53 -2.97 3.50 0.98
CA ASP A 53 -2.91 4.87 0.49
C ASP A 53 -1.92 5.72 1.32
N LYS A 54 -1.93 5.54 2.64
CA LYS A 54 -0.98 6.18 3.56
C LYS A 54 0.46 5.73 3.29
N LEU A 55 0.72 4.43 3.12
CA LEU A 55 2.05 3.91 2.81
C LEU A 55 2.60 4.45 1.48
N LEU A 56 1.77 4.59 0.45
CA LEU A 56 2.20 5.22 -0.80
C LEU A 56 2.51 6.70 -0.62
N MET A 57 1.68 7.43 0.14
CA MET A 57 1.95 8.83 0.47
C MET A 57 3.28 8.99 1.23
N ASP A 58 3.54 8.12 2.22
CA ASP A 58 4.77 8.13 3.01
C ASP A 58 5.98 7.73 2.16
N THR A 59 5.80 6.80 1.22
CA THR A 59 6.83 6.42 0.25
C THR A 59 7.25 7.61 -0.61
N LEU A 60 6.28 8.37 -1.13
CA LEU A 60 6.55 9.58 -1.91
C LEU A 60 7.23 10.66 -1.05
N ALA A 61 6.74 10.87 0.17
CA ALA A 61 7.32 11.82 1.12
C ALA A 61 8.76 11.46 1.48
N ALA A 62 9.07 10.18 1.60
CA ALA A 62 10.42 9.68 1.85
C ALA A 62 11.34 9.85 0.64
N PHE A 63 10.79 9.79 -0.58
CA PHE A 63 11.57 9.94 -1.80
C PHE A 63 11.92 11.39 -2.13
N PHE A 64 10.97 12.32 -1.98
CA PHE A 64 11.15 13.71 -2.38
C PHE A 64 12.20 14.46 -1.55
N ILE A 65 12.75 15.54 -2.13
CA ILE A 65 13.52 16.54 -1.38
C ILE A 65 12.63 17.09 -0.25
N GLU A 66 13.17 17.26 0.95
CA GLU A 66 12.43 17.80 2.08
C GLU A 66 12.30 19.33 1.98
N ASN A 67 11.28 19.80 1.26
CA ASN A 67 10.98 21.23 1.13
C ASN A 67 9.47 21.51 1.05
N ALA A 68 9.10 22.80 1.02
CA ALA A 68 7.70 23.22 0.94
C ALA A 68 7.00 22.75 -0.34
N SER A 69 7.70 22.75 -1.48
CA SER A 69 7.15 22.29 -2.77
C SER A 69 6.76 20.81 -2.71
N ALA A 70 7.61 19.94 -2.16
CA ALA A 70 7.30 18.52 -1.99
C ALA A 70 6.09 18.30 -1.07
N LYS A 71 5.97 19.07 0.02
CA LYS A 71 4.80 19.01 0.92
C LYS A 71 3.51 19.41 0.21
N ALA A 72 3.55 20.44 -0.63
CA ALA A 72 2.41 20.90 -1.43
C ALA A 72 2.00 19.87 -2.51
N LEU A 73 2.93 19.04 -2.99
CA LEU A 73 2.59 17.96 -3.91
C LEU A 73 1.76 16.85 -3.27
N LEU A 74 1.91 16.64 -1.96
CA LEU A 74 1.31 15.54 -1.21
C LEU A 74 0.06 15.93 -0.43
N SER A 75 -0.02 17.18 0.01
CA SER A 75 -1.04 17.68 0.94
C SER A 75 -1.62 19.02 0.49
N GLY A 76 -2.92 19.21 0.74
CA GLY A 76 -3.69 20.39 0.32
C GLY A 76 -4.83 20.05 -0.63
N PHE A 77 -5.73 21.02 -0.81
CA PHE A 77 -7.01 20.84 -1.54
C PHE A 77 -6.83 20.38 -3.00
N ASN A 78 -5.71 20.73 -3.64
CA ASN A 78 -5.39 20.38 -5.03
C ASN A 78 -4.02 19.73 -5.18
N ALA A 79 -3.55 19.02 -4.15
CA ALA A 79 -2.27 18.33 -4.20
C ALA A 79 -2.25 17.32 -5.36
N PRO A 80 -1.29 17.37 -6.29
CA PRO A 80 -1.16 16.40 -7.39
C PRO A 80 -1.17 14.93 -6.94
N PHE A 81 -0.52 14.63 -5.82
CA PHE A 81 -0.54 13.31 -5.17
C PHE A 81 -1.54 13.24 -4.01
N GLY A 82 -2.67 13.96 -4.10
CA GLY A 82 -3.71 14.01 -3.09
C GLY A 82 -4.69 12.83 -3.10
N SER A 83 -4.66 11.99 -4.13
CA SER A 83 -5.57 10.84 -4.28
C SER A 83 -4.82 9.52 -4.31
N PHE A 84 -5.50 8.43 -3.91
CA PHE A 84 -4.92 7.09 -3.97
C PHE A 84 -4.44 6.72 -5.38
N SER A 85 -5.23 7.05 -6.42
CA SER A 85 -4.84 6.80 -7.82
C SER A 85 -3.62 7.58 -8.26
N THR A 86 -3.51 8.86 -7.90
CA THR A 86 -2.36 9.67 -8.32
C THR A 86 -1.09 9.27 -7.57
N ARG A 87 -1.20 8.80 -6.33
CA ARG A 87 -0.07 8.22 -5.58
C ARG A 87 0.43 6.91 -6.19
N ILE A 88 -0.47 6.01 -6.59
CA ILE A 88 -0.10 4.78 -7.32
C ILE A 88 0.67 5.14 -8.59
N ALA A 89 0.11 6.04 -9.41
CA ALA A 89 0.75 6.47 -10.66
C ALA A 89 2.12 7.13 -10.43
N GLY A 90 2.21 8.03 -9.44
CA GLY A 90 3.48 8.69 -9.08
C GLY A 90 4.54 7.71 -8.61
N CYS A 91 4.18 6.78 -7.71
CA CYS A 91 5.10 5.75 -7.25
C CYS A 91 5.60 4.87 -8.39
N LEU A 92 4.72 4.46 -9.32
CA LEU A 92 5.13 3.67 -10.49
C LEU A 92 6.08 4.46 -11.39
N ALA A 93 5.71 5.70 -11.74
CA ALA A 93 6.49 6.55 -12.64
C ALA A 93 7.91 6.83 -12.11
N MET A 94 8.10 6.80 -10.79
CA MET A 94 9.39 6.97 -10.13
C MET A 94 10.11 5.65 -9.79
N GLY A 95 9.59 4.51 -10.22
CA GLY A 95 10.17 3.19 -9.94
C GLY A 95 10.15 2.81 -8.46
N LEU A 96 9.23 3.37 -7.69
CA LEU A 96 9.08 3.11 -6.24
C LEU A 96 8.21 1.89 -5.96
N ILE A 97 7.41 1.44 -6.94
CA ILE A 97 6.60 0.22 -6.93
C ILE A 97 6.66 -0.46 -8.31
N THR A 98 6.25 -1.72 -8.39
CA THR A 98 6.20 -2.50 -9.63
C THR A 98 4.80 -2.53 -10.23
N ASP A 99 4.68 -2.94 -11.51
CA ASP A 99 3.38 -3.12 -12.17
C ASP A 99 2.46 -4.10 -11.43
N HIS A 100 3.03 -5.15 -10.82
CA HIS A 100 2.26 -6.08 -9.99
C HIS A 100 1.63 -5.39 -8.77
N VAL A 101 2.38 -4.52 -8.09
CA VAL A 101 1.85 -3.74 -6.96
C VAL A 101 0.76 -2.77 -7.44
N VAL A 102 0.95 -2.17 -8.61
CA VAL A 102 -0.06 -1.28 -9.23
C VAL A 102 -1.35 -2.04 -9.49
N GLN A 103 -1.29 -3.22 -10.11
CA GLN A 103 -2.45 -4.06 -10.38
C GLN A 103 -3.21 -4.43 -9.09
N GLN A 104 -2.48 -4.76 -8.02
CA GLN A 104 -3.08 -5.03 -6.70
C GLN A 104 -3.76 -3.79 -6.14
N CYS A 105 -3.03 -2.68 -6.01
CA CYS A 105 -3.55 -1.43 -5.46
C CYS A 105 -4.76 -0.92 -6.24
N ASP A 106 -4.78 -1.03 -7.57
CA ASP A 106 -5.93 -0.59 -8.38
C ASP A 106 -7.15 -1.47 -8.19
N SER A 107 -6.97 -2.79 -8.07
CA SER A 107 -8.07 -3.72 -7.80
C SER A 107 -8.68 -3.43 -6.41
N LEU A 108 -7.84 -3.24 -5.40
CA LEU A 108 -8.26 -2.88 -4.04
C LEU A 108 -8.94 -1.50 -3.99
N ARG A 109 -8.39 -0.50 -4.70
CA ARG A 109 -8.96 0.85 -4.82
C ARG A 109 -10.34 0.81 -5.47
N LYS A 110 -10.53 0.00 -6.51
CA LYS A 110 -11.83 -0.18 -7.19
C LYS A 110 -12.85 -0.80 -6.23
N VAL A 111 -12.47 -1.82 -5.46
CA VAL A 111 -13.33 -2.41 -4.43
C VAL A 111 -13.74 -1.35 -3.40
N ARG A 112 -12.78 -0.62 -2.82
CA ARG A 112 -13.06 0.49 -1.89
C ARG A 112 -14.04 1.50 -2.48
N LYS A 113 -13.83 1.89 -3.74
CA LYS A 113 -14.70 2.85 -4.43
C LYS A 113 -16.15 2.36 -4.47
N ARG A 114 -16.38 1.07 -4.74
CA ARG A 114 -17.74 0.50 -4.70
C ARG A 114 -18.36 0.60 -3.31
N PHE A 115 -17.63 0.17 -2.28
CA PHE A 115 -18.08 0.26 -0.89
C PHE A 115 -18.35 1.67 -0.38
N ALA A 116 -17.67 2.68 -0.94
CA ALA A 116 -17.82 4.09 -0.55
C ALA A 116 -19.00 4.81 -1.22
N HIS A 117 -19.41 4.37 -2.42
CA HIS A 117 -20.46 5.05 -3.19
C HIS A 117 -21.79 4.28 -3.22
N GLU A 118 -21.78 2.97 -2.89
CA GLU A 118 -22.97 2.12 -2.93
C GLU A 118 -23.39 1.73 -1.51
N VAL A 119 -24.67 1.96 -1.16
CA VAL A 119 -25.19 1.80 0.20
C VAL A 119 -25.28 0.32 0.61
N GLU A 120 -25.74 -0.55 -0.29
CA GLU A 120 -25.91 -1.99 -0.06
C GLU A 120 -24.82 -2.79 -0.79
N MET A 121 -23.57 -2.65 -0.33
CA MET A 121 -22.42 -3.36 -0.90
C MET A 121 -21.84 -4.37 0.10
N ASN A 122 -21.55 -5.58 -0.39
CA ASN A 122 -20.85 -6.62 0.36
C ASN A 122 -19.91 -7.42 -0.58
N PHE A 123 -19.09 -8.30 -0.02
CA PHE A 123 -18.18 -9.12 -0.84
C PHE A 123 -18.88 -10.17 -1.69
N SER A 124 -20.17 -10.45 -1.45
CA SER A 124 -20.96 -11.36 -2.27
C SER A 124 -21.52 -10.72 -3.54
N THR A 125 -21.47 -9.40 -3.69
CA THR A 125 -21.89 -8.68 -4.90
C THR A 125 -21.01 -9.06 -6.10
N ASP A 126 -21.61 -9.39 -7.24
CA ASP A 126 -20.89 -9.90 -8.42
C ASP A 126 -19.80 -8.96 -8.94
N SER A 127 -20.04 -7.64 -8.92
CA SER A 127 -19.03 -6.65 -9.30
C SER A 127 -17.84 -6.62 -8.34
N VAL A 128 -18.05 -6.89 -7.05
CA VAL A 128 -16.98 -6.96 -6.04
C VAL A 128 -16.23 -8.28 -6.17
N LYS A 129 -16.93 -9.41 -6.35
CA LYS A 129 -16.33 -10.72 -6.62
C LYS A 129 -15.39 -10.68 -7.83
N ALA A 130 -15.84 -10.10 -8.94
CA ALA A 130 -15.05 -9.98 -10.15
C ALA A 130 -13.75 -9.19 -9.92
N LEU A 131 -13.80 -8.11 -9.13
CA LEU A 131 -12.60 -7.36 -8.75
C LEU A 131 -11.67 -8.17 -7.85
N CYS A 132 -12.23 -8.89 -6.86
CA CYS A 132 -11.44 -9.69 -5.92
C CYS A 132 -10.79 -10.91 -6.61
N ASN A 133 -11.38 -11.44 -7.68
CA ASN A 133 -10.79 -12.51 -8.48
C ASN A 133 -9.56 -12.06 -9.31
N ASN A 134 -9.36 -10.75 -9.50
CA ASN A 134 -8.17 -10.21 -10.15
C ASN A 134 -7.01 -9.96 -9.17
N LEU A 135 -7.21 -10.22 -7.88
CA LEU A 135 -6.16 -10.07 -6.88
C LEU A 135 -5.17 -11.24 -6.94
N LEU A 136 -3.91 -10.91 -6.69
CA LEU A 136 -2.86 -11.90 -6.53
C LEU A 136 -2.93 -12.35 -5.08
N VAL A 137 -3.30 -13.61 -4.89
CA VAL A 137 -3.47 -14.23 -3.57
C VAL A 137 -2.64 -15.50 -3.48
N PRO A 138 -2.29 -15.97 -2.28
CA PRO A 138 -1.59 -17.25 -2.11
C PRO A 138 -2.45 -18.40 -2.65
N GLU A 139 -1.82 -19.50 -3.05
CA GLU A 139 -2.52 -20.68 -3.61
C GLU A 139 -3.69 -21.12 -2.73
N ARG A 140 -3.47 -21.20 -1.42
CA ARG A 140 -4.46 -21.59 -0.40
C ARG A 140 -5.71 -20.70 -0.34
N ASP A 141 -5.67 -19.51 -0.95
CA ASP A 141 -6.75 -18.52 -0.93
C ASP A 141 -7.37 -18.31 -2.33
N LYS A 142 -6.84 -18.96 -3.39
CA LYS A 142 -7.33 -18.81 -4.76
C LYS A 142 -8.79 -19.24 -4.96
N ASP A 143 -9.23 -20.25 -4.21
CA ASP A 143 -10.62 -20.72 -4.21
C ASP A 143 -11.45 -20.12 -3.06
N GLY A 144 -10.86 -19.20 -2.31
CA GLY A 144 -11.56 -18.48 -1.24
C GLY A 144 -12.66 -17.57 -1.77
N ASP A 145 -13.59 -17.21 -0.88
CA ASP A 145 -14.57 -16.16 -1.16
C ASP A 145 -13.90 -14.79 -1.40
N ALA A 146 -14.67 -13.85 -1.93
CA ALA A 146 -14.15 -12.53 -2.29
C ALA A 146 -13.61 -11.74 -1.09
N ARG A 147 -14.17 -11.92 0.11
CA ARG A 147 -13.68 -11.24 1.33
C ARG A 147 -12.31 -11.77 1.69
N ARG A 148 -12.12 -13.10 1.68
CA ARG A 148 -10.84 -13.75 1.93
C ARG A 148 -9.80 -13.33 0.90
N LYS A 149 -10.14 -13.32 -0.39
CA LYS A 149 -9.25 -12.85 -1.46
C LYS A 149 -8.84 -11.40 -1.28
N PHE A 150 -9.80 -10.53 -0.97
CA PHE A 150 -9.54 -9.12 -0.68
C PHE A 150 -8.56 -8.96 0.49
N MET A 151 -8.84 -9.65 1.60
CA MET A 151 -8.03 -9.61 2.80
C MET A 151 -6.60 -10.11 2.54
N SER A 152 -6.45 -11.26 1.90
CA SER A 152 -5.14 -11.82 1.57
C SER A 152 -4.35 -10.93 0.61
N GLY A 153 -4.99 -10.44 -0.46
CA GLY A 153 -4.36 -9.53 -1.42
C GLY A 153 -3.96 -8.19 -0.79
N ALA A 154 -4.84 -7.61 0.04
CA ALA A 154 -4.53 -6.38 0.78
C ALA A 154 -3.37 -6.59 1.77
N MET A 155 -3.39 -7.68 2.54
CA MET A 155 -2.34 -8.03 3.50
C MET A 155 -0.98 -8.23 2.80
N MET A 156 -0.95 -9.00 1.72
CA MET A 156 0.28 -9.19 0.93
C MET A 156 0.84 -7.86 0.41
N THR A 157 -0.04 -7.00 -0.12
CA THR A 157 0.35 -5.69 -0.64
C THR A 157 0.84 -4.76 0.48
N LEU A 158 0.18 -4.76 1.64
CA LEU A 158 0.59 -3.99 2.80
C LEU A 158 1.96 -4.43 3.29
N ILE A 159 2.18 -5.73 3.47
CA ILE A 159 3.47 -6.28 3.87
C ILE A 159 4.57 -5.88 2.88
N ALA A 160 4.32 -6.00 1.58
CA ALA A 160 5.28 -5.63 0.54
C ALA A 160 5.64 -4.13 0.53
N LEU A 161 4.75 -3.27 1.03
CA LEU A 161 4.94 -1.83 1.09
C LEU A 161 5.30 -1.30 2.48
N LEU A 162 5.23 -2.11 3.52
CA LEU A 162 5.33 -1.66 4.90
C LEU A 162 6.69 -1.01 5.21
N ASN A 163 7.77 -1.62 4.72
CA ASN A 163 9.12 -1.08 4.85
C ASN A 163 9.50 -0.10 3.72
N ARG A 164 8.63 0.08 2.72
CA ARG A 164 8.95 0.84 1.50
C ARG A 164 9.34 2.30 1.79
N PRO A 165 8.65 3.04 2.67
CA PRO A 165 9.07 4.40 3.01
C PRO A 165 10.49 4.47 3.58
N HIS A 166 10.86 3.51 4.44
CA HIS A 166 12.21 3.44 5.02
C HIS A 166 13.27 3.12 3.95
N GLU A 167 13.04 2.12 3.10
CA GLU A 167 13.94 1.74 2.01
C GLU A 167 14.14 2.89 1.01
N VAL A 168 13.04 3.53 0.62
CA VAL A 168 13.05 4.65 -0.33
C VAL A 168 13.71 5.89 0.27
N GLY A 169 13.53 6.13 1.57
CA GLY A 169 14.17 7.23 2.30
C GLY A 169 15.70 7.19 2.25
N LYS A 170 16.31 6.00 2.12
CA LYS A 170 17.77 5.86 1.91
C LYS A 170 18.22 6.39 0.54
N ARG A 171 17.29 6.55 -0.40
CA ARG A 171 17.49 7.07 -1.76
C ARG A 171 16.77 8.42 -1.95
N ARG A 172 16.53 9.15 -0.86
CA ARG A 172 15.89 10.46 -0.90
C ARG A 172 16.63 11.38 -1.89
N LEU A 173 15.86 12.11 -2.68
CA LEU A 173 16.39 13.10 -3.61
C LEU A 173 17.06 14.25 -2.84
N THR A 174 18.16 14.75 -3.41
CA THR A 174 18.83 15.98 -2.99
C THR A 174 18.68 17.04 -4.07
N PRO A 175 18.81 18.35 -3.75
CA PRO A 175 18.91 19.38 -4.76
C PRO A 175 20.00 19.04 -5.79
N GLY A 176 19.66 19.13 -7.06
CA GLY A 176 20.62 18.91 -8.14
C GLY A 176 21.53 20.12 -8.32
N GLU A 177 22.80 19.88 -8.63
CA GLU A 177 23.76 20.91 -9.04
C GLU A 177 23.68 21.10 -10.55
N TRP A 178 22.95 22.13 -10.98
CA TRP A 178 22.82 22.47 -12.39
C TRP A 178 23.78 23.61 -12.72
N LYS A 179 24.46 23.53 -13.87
CA LYS A 179 25.27 24.66 -14.38
C LYS A 179 24.34 25.84 -14.65
N SER A 180 24.34 26.81 -13.73
CA SER A 180 23.54 28.02 -13.85
C SER A 180 24.31 29.08 -14.62
N SER A 181 23.69 29.67 -15.66
CA SER A 181 24.12 30.95 -16.22
C SER A 181 23.58 32.15 -15.42
N LEU A 182 22.73 31.91 -14.43
CA LEU A 182 22.26 32.89 -13.48
C LEU A 182 23.29 32.93 -12.34
N ALA A 183 24.43 33.56 -12.61
CA ALA A 183 25.28 34.08 -11.55
C ALA A 183 24.55 35.25 -10.88
N SER A 184 24.69 35.28 -9.55
CA SER A 184 24.18 36.27 -8.59
C SER A 184 23.93 37.67 -9.19
N ALA A 185 22.67 38.09 -9.18
CA ALA A 185 22.29 39.50 -9.14
C ALA A 185 21.98 39.87 -7.68
#